data_AF-A0A7C0UX22-F1
#
_entry.id   AF-A0A7C0UX22-F1
#
_cell.length_a   1.000
_cell.length_b   1.000
_cell.length_c   1.000
_cell.angle_alpha   90.00
_cell.angle_beta   90.00
_cell.angle_gamma   90.00
#
_symmetry.space_group_name_H-M   'P 1'
#
loop_
_entity.id
_entity.type
_entity.pdbx_description
1 polymer ?
#
loop_
_entity_poly.entity_id
_entity_poly.type
_entity_poly.pdbx_seq_one_letter_code
_entity_poly.pdbx_strand_id
1 'polypeptide(L)' 'MRKVLVDSLRVEEFDPLKEGIAFKKGFVKVFVAESPKLRVGDEYFGPFKSQTVELPTAAAMLLLCKGAAKVVKGHV' A
#
# COMPACT_ATOMS: atom_id res chain seq x y z
N MET A 1 -16.55 8.59 19.19
CA MET A 1 -15.10 8.36 19.08
C MET A 1 -14.65 7.54 20.28
N ARG A 2 -13.91 6.44 20.09
CA ARG A 2 -13.44 5.58 21.20
C ARG A 2 -12.03 6.05 21.56
N LYS A 3 -11.84 6.58 22.78
CA LYS A 3 -10.52 7.00 23.26
C LYS A 3 -9.77 5.76 23.77
N VAL A 4 -8.60 5.50 23.21
CA VAL A 4 -7.69 4.45 23.66
C VAL A 4 -6.49 5.13 24.31
N LEU A 5 -6.14 4.70 25.53
CA LEU A 5 -4.87 5.09 26.15
C LEU A 5 -3.78 4.23 25.52
N VAL A 6 -2.83 4.89 24.85
CA VAL A 6 -1.69 4.24 24.22
C VAL A 6 -0.44 4.68 24.97
N ASP A 7 0.43 3.74 25.28
CA ASP A 7 1.75 4.02 25.84
C ASP A 7 2.54 4.87 24.83
N SER A 8 3.03 6.03 25.25
CA SER A 8 3.80 6.94 24.40
C SER A 8 5.05 6.30 23.81
N LEU A 9 5.69 5.36 24.52
CA LEU A 9 6.87 4.65 24.02
C LEU A 9 6.54 3.79 22.79
N ARG A 10 5.33 3.22 22.75
CA ARG A 10 4.89 2.36 21.63
C ARG A 10 4.54 3.14 20.37
N VAL A 11 4.30 4.45 20.49
CA VAL A 11 4.01 5.29 19.32
C VAL A 11 5.28 5.60 18.54
N GLU A 12 6.40 5.78 19.24
CA GLU A 12 7.72 6.04 18.64
C GLU A 12 8.23 4.84 17.83
N GLU A 13 7.97 3.61 18.30
CA GLU A 13 8.40 2.37 17.62
C GLU A 13 7.46 1.92 16.49
N PHE A 14 6.25 2.48 16.43
CA PHE A 14 5.21 2.02 15.51
C PHE A 14 5.56 2.32 14.05
N ASP A 15 5.62 1.26 13.23
CA ASP A 15 5.81 1.39 11.80
C ASP A 15 4.47 1.37 11.05
N PRO A 16 3.95 2.52 10.58
CA PRO A 16 2.66 2.58 9.91
C PRO A 16 2.62 1.80 8.60
N LEU A 17 3.78 1.62 7.95
CA LEU A 17 3.87 0.88 6.70
C LEU A 17 3.99 -0.62 6.91
N LYS A 18 4.09 -1.11 8.15
CA LYS A 18 4.15 -2.54 8.48
C LYS A 18 2.99 -2.96 9.38
N GLU A 19 2.89 -2.33 10.54
CA GLU A 19 1.89 -2.64 11.57
C GLU A 19 0.52 -2.09 11.19
N GLY A 20 0.47 -0.93 10.53
CA GLY A 20 -0.75 -0.27 10.07
C GLY A 20 -1.45 -0.91 8.86
N ILE A 21 -0.87 -1.94 8.25
CA ILE A 21 -1.47 -2.58 7.06
C ILE A 21 -2.73 -3.35 7.44
N ALA A 22 -3.89 -2.94 6.90
CA ALA A 22 -5.16 -3.66 7.05
C ALA A 22 -5.29 -4.87 6.09
N PHE A 23 -4.83 -4.72 4.84
CA PHE A 23 -4.93 -5.77 3.81
C PHE A 23 -3.72 -6.71 3.87
N LYS A 24 -3.83 -7.79 4.64
CA LYS A 24 -2.73 -8.76 4.83
C LYS A 24 -2.57 -9.80 3.70
N LYS A 25 -3.55 -9.91 2.80
CA LYS A 25 -3.60 -10.90 1.71
C LYS A 25 -4.28 -10.31 0.47
N GLY A 26 -4.13 -11.02 -0.65
CA GLY A 26 -4.76 -10.67 -1.93
C GLY A 26 -3.84 -9.86 -2.83
N PHE A 27 -4.20 -9.84 -4.11
CA PHE A 27 -3.49 -9.11 -5.15
C PHE A 27 -4.48 -8.33 -6.00
N VAL A 28 -4.04 -7.19 -6.53
CA VAL A 28 -4.83 -6.33 -7.41
C VAL A 28 -3.95 -5.92 -8.58
N LYS A 29 -4.49 -6.08 -9.79
CA LYS A 29 -3.86 -5.56 -11.00
C LYS A 29 -4.19 -4.08 -11.17
N VAL A 30 -3.17 -3.25 -11.32
CA VAL A 30 -3.30 -1.80 -11.49
C VAL A 30 -2.36 -1.30 -12.59
N PHE A 31 -2.77 -0.25 -13.29
CA PHE A 31 -1.90 0.53 -14.16
C PHE A 31 -1.26 1.64 -13.33
N VAL A 32 0.06 1.67 -13.24
CA VAL A 32 0.84 2.69 -12.53
C VAL A 32 1.43 3.66 -13.54
N ALA A 33 1.10 4.95 -13.40
CA ALA A 33 1.62 5.99 -14.29
C ALA A 33 3.11 6.24 -14.00
N GLU A 34 3.42 6.56 -12.75
CA GLU A 34 4.79 6.71 -12.25
C GLU A 34 4.80 6.57 -10.74
N SER A 35 5.80 5.87 -10.19
CA SER A 35 6.04 5.82 -8.75
C SER A 35 7.52 5.52 -8.48
N PRO A 36 8.16 6.19 -7.51
CA PRO A 36 9.44 5.73 -6.99
C PRO A 36 9.29 4.35 -6.34
N LYS A 37 10.43 3.76 -5.97
CA LYS A 37 10.44 2.56 -5.13
C LYS A 37 9.74 2.87 -3.81
N LEU A 38 8.80 2.02 -3.40
CA LEU A 38 8.06 2.17 -2.15
C LEU A 38 8.18 0.91 -1.29
N ARG A 39 7.98 1.06 0.02
CA ARG A 39 7.93 -0.06 0.97
C ARG A 39 6.51 -0.25 1.50
N VAL A 40 6.05 -1.50 1.54
CA VAL A 40 4.84 -1.92 2.24
C VAL A 40 5.16 -3.22 2.95
N GLY A 41 5.05 -3.22 4.27
CA GLY A 41 5.54 -4.29 5.13
C GLY A 41 7.06 -4.31 5.09
N ASP A 42 7.64 -5.50 4.97
CA ASP A 42 9.08 -5.68 4.78
C ASP A 42 9.48 -5.75 3.30
N GLU A 43 8.52 -5.56 2.39
CA GLU A 43 8.71 -5.68 0.94
C GLU A 43 8.81 -4.32 0.24
N TYR A 44 9.63 -4.28 -0.81
CA TYR A 44 9.79 -3.11 -1.66
C TYR A 44 9.29 -3.36 -3.07
N PHE A 45 8.58 -2.39 -3.63
CA PHE A 45 7.97 -2.46 -4.96
C PHE A 45 8.43 -1.28 -5.83
N GLY A 46 8.54 -1.52 -7.13
CA GLY A 46 8.96 -0.52 -8.11
C GLY A 46 10.49 -0.30 -8.14
N PRO A 47 10.97 0.82 -8.71
CA PRO A 47 10.17 1.92 -9.29
C PRO A 47 9.30 1.45 -10.46
N PHE A 48 8.20 2.15 -10.69
CA PHE A 48 7.25 1.85 -11.76
C PHE A 48 7.10 3.03 -12.71
N LYS A 49 6.96 2.74 -14.01
CA LYS A 49 6.69 3.76 -15.02
C LYS A 49 5.82 3.19 -16.14
N SER A 50 4.65 3.78 -16.35
CA SER A 50 3.69 3.47 -17.42
C SER A 50 3.47 1.97 -17.65
N GLN A 51 3.20 1.22 -16.58
CA GLN A 51 3.08 -0.24 -16.64
C GLN A 51 1.89 -0.77 -15.85
N THR A 52 1.30 -1.85 -16.36
CA THR A 52 0.32 -2.64 -15.61
C THR A 52 1.05 -3.70 -14.80
N VAL A 53 0.81 -3.71 -13.49
CA VAL A 53 1.44 -4.64 -12.54
C VAL A 53 0.39 -5.23 -11.63
N GLU A 54 0.61 -6.47 -11.21
CA GLU A 54 -0.15 -7.11 -10.15
C GLU A 54 0.64 -6.99 -8.85
N LEU A 55 0.02 -6.39 -7.84
CA LEU A 55 0.66 -6.07 -6.57
C LEU A 55 -0.18 -6.59 -5.41
N PRO A 56 0.44 -6.87 -4.25
CA PRO A 56 -0.32 -7.11 -3.03
C PRO A 56 -1.34 -5.99 -2.81
N THR A 57 -2.55 -6.34 -2.34
CA THR A 57 -3.66 -5.39 -2.20
C THR A 57 -3.25 -4.14 -1.41
N ALA A 58 -2.44 -4.28 -0.35
CA ALA A 58 -1.94 -3.14 0.42
C ALA A 58 -1.10 -2.17 -0.41
N ALA A 59 -0.19 -2.66 -1.24
CA ALA A 59 0.66 -1.84 -2.10
C ALA A 59 -0.14 -1.20 -3.25
N ALA A 60 -1.06 -1.96 -3.85
CA ALA A 60 -1.97 -1.42 -4.85
C ALA A 60 -2.85 -0.30 -4.25
N MET A 61 -3.43 -0.52 -3.07
CA MET A 61 -4.24 0.49 -2.37
C MET A 61 -3.44 1.74 -2.04
N LEU A 62 -2.18 1.60 -1.57
CA LEU A 62 -1.34 2.76 -1.30
C LEU A 62 -1.13 3.62 -2.57
N LEU A 63 -0.86 2.99 -3.71
CA LEU A 63 -0.70 3.70 -5.00
C LEU A 63 -2.01 4.32 -5.49
N LEU A 64 -3.13 3.60 -5.36
CA LEU A 64 -4.47 4.08 -5.73
C LEU A 64 -4.88 5.29 -4.88
N CYS A 65 -4.73 5.20 -3.56
CA CYS A 65 -5.06 6.29 -2.64
C CYS A 65 -4.14 7.52 -2.84
N LYS A 66 -2.90 7.31 -3.30
CA LYS A 66 -2.00 8.40 -3.70
C LYS A 66 -2.23 8.93 -5.12
N GLY A 67 -3.18 8.37 -5.88
CA GLY A 67 -3.46 8.76 -7.26
C GLY A 67 -2.38 8.38 -8.28
N ALA A 68 -1.40 7.57 -7.89
CA ALA A 68 -0.29 7.14 -8.75
C ALA A 68 -0.67 5.97 -9.67
N ALA A 69 -1.80 5.31 -9.39
CA ALA A 69 -2.29 4.15 -10.14
C ALA A 69 -3.79 4.22 -10.42
N LYS A 70 -4.25 3.41 -11.36
CA LYS A 70 -5.66 3.18 -11.69
C LYS A 70 -5.95 1.68 -11.75
N VAL A 71 -7.12 1.26 -11.28
CA VAL A 71 -7.57 -0.14 -11.43
C VAL A 71 -7.75 -0.43 -12.92
N VAL A 72 -7.18 -1.54 -13.40
CA VAL A 72 -7.52 -2.04 -14.73
C VAL A 72 -8.81 -2.86 -14.59
N LYS A 73 -9.84 -2.55 -15.38
CA LYS A 73 -11.08 -3.34 -15.35
C LYS A 73 -10.76 -4.76 -15.80
N GLY A 74 -10.97 -5.74 -14.92
CA GLY A 74 -11.20 -7.12 -15.34
C GLY A 74 -12.67 -7.24 -15.74
N HIS A 75 -12.95 -7.79 -16.92
CA HIS A 75 -14.26 -8.40 -17.13
C HIS A 75 -14.38 -9.52 -16.10
N VAL A 76 -15.30 -9.35 -15.16
CA VAL A 76 -15.81 -10.45 -14.32
C VAL A 76 -16.51 -11.48 -15.20
#